data_AF-A4D1Q6-F1
#
_entry.id   AF-A4D1Q6-F1
#
_cell.length_a   1.000
_cell.length_b   1.000
_cell.length_c   1.000
_cell.angle_alpha   90.00
_cell.angle_beta   90.00
_cell.angle_gamma   90.00
#
_symmetry.space_group_name_H-M   'P 1'
#
loop_
_entity.id
_entity.type
_entity.pdbx_description
1 polymer ?
#
loop_
_entity_poly.entity_id
_entity_poly.type
_entity_poly.pdbx_seq_one_letter_code
_entity_poly.pdbx_strand_id
1 'polypeptide(L)'
;MGRICTKILKKVAWVITEKYYIYLGNDFYMSKYVCKEITITSSRELCSKIAGYVTHLMKEIRGSDSQVSPSSCRRRRRDRSNYVPEGSVLDQEITEVDAGTKEMLKLPGFGSVSNSRSPSM
;
A
#
# COMPACT_ATOMS: atom_id res chain seq x y z
N MET A 1 -15.12 -24.03 -19.04
CA MET A 1 -13.80 -24.41 -18.48
C MET A 1 -13.12 -23.16 -17.94
N GLY A 2 -12.77 -23.17 -16.65
CA GLY A 2 -12.55 -21.97 -15.84
C GLY A 2 -11.36 -21.10 -16.24
N ARG A 3 -11.54 -19.79 -16.20
CA ARG A 3 -10.52 -18.74 -16.41
C ARG A 3 -9.48 -18.64 -15.26
N ILE A 4 -9.26 -19.73 -14.52
CA ILE A 4 -8.41 -19.76 -13.34
C ILE A 4 -7.01 -20.22 -13.75
N CYS A 5 -5.99 -19.40 -13.48
CA CYS A 5 -4.60 -19.79 -13.68
C CYS A 5 -4.16 -20.83 -12.63
N THR A 6 -3.37 -21.81 -13.07
CA THR A 6 -2.79 -22.83 -12.19
C THR A 6 -1.76 -22.24 -11.23
N LYS A 7 -1.52 -22.93 -10.10
CA LYS A 7 -0.54 -22.50 -9.08
C LYS A 7 0.86 -22.24 -9.64
N ILE A 8 1.28 -23.02 -10.64
CA ILE A 8 2.58 -22.88 -11.29
C ILE A 8 2.67 -21.58 -12.07
N LEU A 9 1.65 -21.27 -12.88
CA LEU A 9 1.59 -20.01 -13.63
C LEU A 9 1.61 -18.79 -12.71
N LYS A 10 0.84 -18.85 -11.61
CA LYS A 10 0.82 -17.78 -10.60
C LYS A 10 2.20 -17.59 -9.96
N LYS A 11 2.89 -18.68 -9.62
CA LYS A 11 4.24 -18.63 -9.04
C LYS A 11 5.27 -18.07 -10.01
N VAL A 12 5.23 -18.50 -11.29
CA VAL A 12 6.13 -17.97 -12.33
C VAL A 12 5.90 -16.48 -12.56
N ALA A 13 4.64 -16.07 -12.71
CA ALA A 13 4.29 -14.67 -12.88
C ALA A 13 4.69 -13.80 -11.68
N TRP A 14 4.59 -14.34 -10.45
CA TRP A 14 5.05 -13.65 -9.24
C TRP A 14 6.57 -13.38 -9.29
N VAL A 15 7.37 -14.39 -9.64
CA VAL A 15 8.83 -14.24 -9.79
C VAL A 15 9.20 -13.23 -10.90
N ILE A 16 8.48 -13.24 -12.02
CA ILE A 16 8.69 -12.28 -13.11
C ILE A 16 8.38 -10.86 -12.63
N THR A 17 7.22 -10.65 -11.99
CA THR A 17 6.80 -9.36 -11.46
C THR A 17 7.80 -8.82 -10.42
N GLU A 18 8.34 -9.67 -9.56
CA GLU A 18 9.29 -9.24 -8.54
C GLU A 18 10.63 -8.79 -9.14
N LYS A 19 11.18 -9.56 -10.10
CA LYS A 19 12.49 -9.27 -10.70
C LYS A 19 12.47 -8.18 -11.76
N TYR A 20 11.42 -8.12 -12.57
CA TYR A 20 11.35 -7.28 -13.78
C TYR A 20 10.32 -6.16 -13.68
N TYR A 21 9.91 -5.78 -12.45
CA TYR A 21 8.90 -4.74 -12.23
C TYR A 21 9.10 -3.46 -13.04
N ILE A 22 10.35 -2.99 -13.16
CA ILE A 22 10.70 -1.75 -13.86
C ILE A 22 10.41 -1.83 -15.37
N TYR A 23 10.47 -3.04 -15.94
CA TYR A 23 10.28 -3.29 -17.38
C TYR A 23 8.85 -3.72 -17.71
N LEU A 24 8.00 -3.91 -16.70
CA LEU A 24 6.64 -4.39 -16.87
C LEU A 24 5.66 -3.20 -16.82
N GLY A 25 4.77 -3.18 -17.81
CA GLY A 25 3.74 -2.15 -17.96
C GLY A 25 2.34 -2.63 -17.55
N ASN A 26 1.37 -1.73 -17.70
CA ASN A 26 -0.05 -2.08 -17.55
C ASN A 26 -0.63 -2.70 -18.83
N ASP A 27 0.04 -2.50 -19.97
CA ASP A 27 -0.39 -2.99 -21.26
C ASP A 27 -0.09 -4.46 -21.46
N PHE A 28 -1.10 -5.19 -21.96
CA PHE A 28 -1.00 -6.62 -22.16
C PHE A 28 0.00 -6.99 -23.27
N TYR A 29 0.00 -6.26 -24.38
CA TYR A 29 0.86 -6.57 -25.53
C TYR A 29 2.35 -6.39 -25.20
N MET A 30 2.70 -5.32 -24.50
CA MET A 30 4.08 -5.08 -24.06
C MET A 30 4.52 -6.11 -23.02
N SER A 31 3.69 -6.37 -22.01
CA SER A 31 3.98 -7.38 -20.99
C SER A 31 4.12 -8.78 -21.59
N LYS A 32 3.36 -9.09 -22.64
CA LYS A 32 3.46 -10.36 -23.38
C LYS A 32 4.77 -10.47 -24.16
N TYR A 33 5.22 -9.39 -24.79
CA TYR A 33 6.50 -9.36 -25.48
C TYR A 33 7.66 -9.59 -24.49
N VAL A 34 7.66 -8.82 -23.40
CA VAL A 34 8.66 -8.93 -22.32
C VAL A 34 8.65 -10.33 -21.68
N CYS A 35 7.48 -10.90 -21.38
CA CYS A 35 7.39 -12.26 -20.86
C CYS A 35 7.96 -13.30 -21.84
N LYS A 36 7.80 -13.10 -23.15
CA LYS A 36 8.32 -14.01 -24.18
C LYS A 36 9.84 -13.96 -24.26
N GLU A 37 10.46 -12.80 -24.02
CA GLU A 37 11.92 -12.69 -23.96
C GLU A 37 12.50 -13.26 -22.66
N ILE A 38 11.81 -13.09 -21.53
CA ILE A 38 12.29 -13.54 -20.22
C ILE A 38 12.14 -15.05 -20.04
N THR A 39 11.09 -15.66 -20.61
CA THR A 39 10.81 -17.10 -20.41
C THR A 39 11.32 -17.94 -21.57
N ILE A 40 11.88 -19.11 -21.24
CA ILE A 40 12.37 -20.10 -22.23
C ILE A 40 11.20 -20.85 -22.91
N THR A 41 9.95 -20.58 -22.50
CA THR A 41 8.77 -21.33 -22.96
C THR A 41 8.40 -20.97 -24.40
N SER A 42 8.31 -21.99 -25.26
CA SER A 42 7.93 -21.85 -26.68
C SER A 42 6.42 -21.78 -26.93
N SER A 43 5.58 -22.17 -25.96
CA SER A 43 4.12 -22.19 -26.15
C SER A 43 3.50 -20.79 -26.09
N ARG A 44 2.83 -20.42 -27.20
CA ARG A 44 2.10 -19.15 -27.33
C ARG A 44 0.97 -18.99 -26.31
N GLU A 45 0.30 -20.08 -25.94
CA GLU A 45 -0.80 -20.05 -24.98
C GLU A 45 -0.32 -19.84 -23.55
N LEU A 46 0.77 -20.52 -23.16
CA LEU A 46 1.35 -20.37 -21.83
C LEU A 46 1.87 -18.96 -21.61
N CYS A 47 2.60 -18.39 -22.57
CA CYS A 47 3.04 -17.00 -22.49
C CYS A 47 1.86 -16.02 -22.39
N SER A 48 0.75 -16.30 -23.08
CA SER A 48 -0.45 -15.46 -22.98
C SER A 48 -1.10 -15.54 -21.60
N LYS A 49 -1.13 -16.72 -20.96
CA LYS A 49 -1.65 -16.90 -19.60
C LYS A 49 -0.74 -16.25 -18.55
N ILE A 50 0.58 -16.38 -18.68
CA ILE A 50 1.57 -15.74 -17.81
C ILE A 50 1.42 -14.22 -17.91
N ALA A 51 1.46 -13.67 -19.13
CA ALA A 51 1.31 -12.24 -19.36
C ALA A 51 -0.02 -11.70 -18.83
N GLY A 52 -1.10 -12.49 -18.98
CA GLY A 52 -2.41 -12.14 -18.42
C GLY A 52 -2.37 -12.00 -16.89
N TYR A 53 -1.74 -12.95 -16.19
CA TYR A 53 -1.62 -12.86 -14.74
C TYR A 53 -0.63 -11.76 -14.29
N VAL A 54 0.48 -11.56 -15.01
CA VAL A 54 1.44 -10.47 -14.74
C VAL A 54 0.75 -9.11 -14.86
N THR A 55 -0.04 -8.87 -15.90
CA THR A 55 -0.78 -7.60 -16.06
C THR A 55 -1.85 -7.41 -14.99
N HIS A 56 -2.48 -8.49 -14.52
CA HIS A 56 -3.37 -8.43 -13.36
C HIS A 56 -2.62 -7.98 -12.10
N LEU A 57 -1.45 -8.56 -11.83
CA LEU A 57 -0.61 -8.17 -10.69
C LEU A 57 -0.14 -6.70 -10.81
N MET A 58 0.23 -6.23 -12.00
CA MET A 58 0.65 -4.84 -12.21
C MET A 58 -0.46 -3.83 -11.89
N LYS A 59 -1.72 -4.15 -12.21
CA LYS A 59 -2.88 -3.34 -11.84
C LYS A 59 -3.08 -3.30 -10.33
N GLU A 60 -2.93 -4.44 -9.67
CA GLU A 60 -3.10 -4.57 -8.22
C GLU A 60 -2.05 -3.78 -7.43
N ILE A 61 -0.77 -3.86 -7.84
CA ILE A 61 0.36 -3.19 -7.17
C ILE A 61 0.23 -1.66 -7.20
N ARG A 62 -0.36 -1.08 -8.25
CA ARG A 62 -0.54 0.38 -8.37
C ARG A 62 -1.60 0.93 -7.42
N GLY A 63 -2.70 0.20 -7.24
CA GLY A 63 -3.86 0.70 -6.50
C GLY A 63 -3.89 0.30 -5.03
N SER A 64 -3.09 -0.68 -4.60
CA SER A 64 -3.21 -1.25 -3.26
C SER A 64 -1.87 -1.67 -2.66
N ASP A 65 -1.83 -1.68 -1.33
CA ASP A 65 -0.75 -2.26 -0.53
C ASP A 65 -0.84 -3.79 -0.52
N SER A 66 -0.69 -4.38 -1.71
CA SER A 66 -0.79 -5.82 -1.88
C SER A 66 0.51 -6.51 -1.42
N GLN A 67 0.37 -7.71 -0.87
CA GLN A 67 1.48 -8.63 -0.61
C GLN A 67 2.20 -9.10 -1.89
N VAL A 68 1.83 -8.58 -3.05
CA VAL A 68 2.51 -8.82 -4.32
C VAL A 68 3.40 -7.65 -4.75
N SER A 69 3.40 -6.52 -4.02
CA SER A 69 4.29 -5.40 -4.30
C SER A 69 5.77 -5.83 -4.20
N PRO A 70 6.65 -5.38 -5.12
CA PRO A 70 8.08 -5.64 -5.06
C PRO A 70 8.68 -5.22 -3.72
N SER A 71 9.72 -5.93 -3.28
CA SER A 71 10.42 -5.65 -2.02
C SER A 71 10.90 -4.19 -1.92
N SER A 72 11.37 -3.62 -3.03
CA SER A 72 11.79 -2.21 -3.13
C SER A 72 10.64 -1.23 -2.87
N CYS A 73 9.43 -1.54 -3.36
CA CYS A 73 8.24 -0.73 -3.13
C CYS A 73 7.83 -0.77 -1.66
N ARG A 74 7.82 -1.96 -1.04
CA ARG A 74 7.51 -2.11 0.39
C ARG A 74 8.52 -1.37 1.27
N ARG A 75 9.80 -1.42 0.92
CA ARG A 75 10.86 -0.69 1.63
C ARG A 75 10.62 0.82 1.58
N ARG A 76 10.35 1.38 0.39
CA ARG A 76 10.01 2.82 0.26
C ARG A 76 8.79 3.22 1.08
N ARG A 77 7.79 2.35 1.22
CA ARG A 77 6.63 2.62 2.09
C ARG A 77 6.99 2.59 3.57
N ARG A 78 7.82 1.64 4.01
CA ARG A 78 8.35 1.61 5.40
C ARG A 78 9.13 2.88 5.72
N ASP A 79 9.99 3.33 4.82
CA ASP A 79 10.77 4.56 5.02
C ASP A 79 9.85 5.79 5.11
N ARG A 80 8.77 5.84 4.32
CA ARG A 80 7.74 6.91 4.41
C ARG A 80 6.90 6.84 5.69
N SER A 81 6.56 5.64 6.16
CA SER A 81 5.75 5.49 7.39
C SER A 81 6.55 5.80 8.65
N ASN A 82 7.88 5.69 8.60
CA ASN A 82 8.78 6.02 9.69
C ASN A 82 9.03 7.54 9.82
N TYR A 83 8.16 8.37 9.26
CA TYR A 83 8.27 9.82 9.39
C TYR A 83 7.95 10.24 10.83
N VAL A 84 8.95 10.82 11.49
CA VAL A 84 8.80 11.43 12.82
C VAL A 84 8.69 12.95 12.61
N PRO A 85 7.55 13.58 12.96
CA PRO A 85 7.43 15.03 12.88
C PRO A 85 8.33 15.71 13.92
N GLU A 86 8.79 16.93 13.63
CA GLU A 86 9.64 17.71 14.54
C GLU A 86 8.93 18.12 15.84
N GLY A 87 7.60 18.23 15.81
CA GLY A 87 6.78 18.55 16.99
C GLY A 87 5.60 17.60 17.13
N SER A 88 5.22 17.29 18.36
CA SER A 88 4.01 16.54 18.66
C SER A 88 2.79 17.43 18.46
N VAL A 89 1.75 16.91 17.81
CA VAL A 89 0.44 17.58 17.73
C VAL A 89 -0.19 17.77 19.12
N LEU A 90 0.23 16.95 20.09
CA LEU A 90 -0.28 16.96 21.46
C LEU A 90 0.35 18.03 22.36
N ASP A 91 1.53 18.54 22.00
CA ASP A 91 2.26 19.54 22.82
C ASP A 91 1.74 20.97 22.57
N GLN A 92 0.44 21.12 22.39
CA GLN A 92 -0.19 22.43 22.23
C GLN A 92 -0.28 23.12 23.59
N GLU A 93 0.23 24.35 23.68
CA GLU A 93 0.11 25.20 24.87
C GLU A 93 -1.34 25.53 25.23
N ILE A 94 -2.30 25.35 24.33
CA ILE A 94 -3.72 25.56 24.63
C ILE A 94 -4.51 24.43 23.96
N THR A 95 -5.23 23.63 24.76
CA THR A 95 -6.13 22.58 24.28
C THR A 95 -7.56 23.11 24.28
N GLU A 96 -8.28 22.98 23.17
CA GLU A 96 -9.69 23.33 23.13
C GLU A 96 -10.53 22.18 23.69
N VAL A 97 -11.38 22.47 24.68
CA VAL A 97 -12.19 21.45 25.38
C VAL A 97 -13.65 21.89 25.40
N ASP A 98 -14.55 20.95 25.09
CA ASP A 98 -15.99 21.14 25.17
C ASP A 98 -16.47 21.34 26.62
N ALA A 99 -17.57 22.08 26.79
CA ALA A 99 -18.14 22.39 28.10
C ALA A 99 -18.52 21.13 28.90
N GLY A 100 -19.06 20.09 28.24
CA GLY A 100 -19.44 18.84 28.90
C GLY A 100 -18.23 18.05 29.39
N THR A 101 -17.14 18.02 28.61
CA THR A 101 -15.88 17.38 29.00
C THR A 101 -15.19 18.15 30.13
N LYS A 102 -15.32 19.48 30.19
CA LYS A 102 -14.78 20.30 31.28
C LYS A 102 -15.45 19.99 32.63
N GLU A 103 -16.75 19.75 32.64
CA GLU A 103 -17.47 19.32 33.85
C GLU A 103 -17.07 17.88 34.26
N MET A 104 -16.89 16.98 33.29
CA MET A 104 -16.37 15.63 33.56
C MET A 104 -14.97 15.64 34.20
N LEU A 105 -14.09 16.57 33.81
CA LEU A 105 -12.73 16.68 34.35
C LEU A 105 -12.69 17.18 35.80
N LYS A 106 -13.74 17.85 36.29
CA LYS A 106 -13.84 18.31 37.68
C LYS A 106 -14.12 17.16 38.65
N LEU A 107 -14.85 16.13 38.23
CA LEU A 107 -15.23 14.98 39.06
C LEU A 107 -14.03 14.18 39.62
N PRO A 108 -13.01 13.83 38.81
CA PRO A 108 -11.79 13.19 39.30
C PRO A 108 -10.76 14.16 39.92
N GLY A 109 -11.08 15.46 40.04
CA GLY A 109 -10.16 16.45 40.64
C GLY A 109 -9.12 17.05 39.68
N PHE A 110 -9.21 16.79 38.37
CA PHE A 110 -8.36 17.40 37.34
C PHE A 110 -8.87 18.77 36.87
N GLY A 111 -9.69 19.47 37.66
CA GLY A 111 -10.33 20.73 37.28
C GLY A 111 -9.37 21.92 37.05
N SER A 112 -8.08 21.77 37.37
CA SER A 112 -7.06 22.82 37.30
C SER A 112 -6.06 22.66 36.13
N VAL A 113 -6.35 21.84 35.11
CA VAL A 113 -5.48 21.79 33.92
C VAL A 113 -5.48 23.16 33.25
N SER A 114 -4.35 23.87 33.38
CA SER A 114 -4.23 25.32 33.15
C SER A 114 -4.35 25.76 31.69
N ASN A 115 -4.41 24.82 30.75
CA ASN A 115 -4.34 25.09 29.31
C ASN A 115 -5.62 24.76 28.52
N SER A 116 -6.77 24.54 29.16
CA SER A 116 -8.02 24.25 28.43
C SER A 116 -8.85 25.50 28.14
N ARG A 117 -9.07 25.85 26.85
CA ARG A 117 -9.95 26.96 26.43
C ARG A 117 -11.26 26.41 25.86
N SER A 118 -12.39 26.99 26.24
CA SER A 118 -13.68 26.68 25.62
C SER A 118 -13.82 27.46 24.31
N PRO A 119 -14.22 26.83 23.19
CA PRO A 119 -14.39 27.54 21.93
C PRO A 119 -15.44 28.65 22.10
N SER A 120 -15.08 29.88 21.70
CA SER A 120 -16.03 30.99 21.64
C SER A 120 -16.97 30.75 20.47
N MET A 121 -18.29 30.71 20.74
CA MET A 121 -19.31 30.78 19.68
C MET A 121 -19.17 32.05 18.86
#